data_AF-A0A7W9WLJ0-F1
#
_entry.id   AF-A0A7W9WLJ0-F1
#
_cell.length_a   1.000
_cell.length_b   1.000
_cell.length_c   1.000
_cell.angle_alpha   90.00
_cell.angle_beta   90.00
_cell.angle_gamma   90.00
#
_symmetry.space_group_name_H-M   'P 1'
#
loop_
_entity.id
_entity.type
_entity.pdbx_description
1 polymer ?
#
loop_
_entity_poly.entity_id
_entity_poly.type
_entity_poly.pdbx_seq_one_letter_code
_entity_poly.pdbx_strand_id
1 'polypeptide(L)'
;MPRSSHRDPDRIADDCRRAEAAGWAGVDLLAHRATDADPLDLVRAATTGRAVVADSITNTDQIQALASAGADAFTIGSAAFDGSMQPHAGTLRSQLAPVVGL
;
A
#
# COMPACT_ATOMS: atom_id res chain seq x y z
N MET A 1 18.91 16.66 10.54
CA MET A 1 17.85 17.27 9.71
C MET A 1 16.77 16.23 9.50
N PRO A 2 15.48 16.51 9.81
CA PRO A 2 14.41 15.63 9.37
C PRO A 2 14.43 15.66 7.84
N ARG A 3 14.66 14.51 7.20
CA ARG A 3 14.51 14.40 5.75
C ARG A 3 13.05 14.71 5.46
N SER A 4 12.79 15.80 4.73
CA SER A 4 11.45 16.13 4.25
C SER A 4 10.89 14.88 3.59
N SER A 5 9.88 14.30 4.23
CA SER A 5 9.25 13.09 3.75
C SER A 5 8.59 13.41 2.41
N HIS A 6 8.92 12.64 1.39
CA HIS A 6 8.41 12.80 0.02
C HIS A 6 6.95 12.34 -0.02
N ARG A 7 6.05 13.13 0.56
CA ARG A 7 4.65 12.74 0.84
C ARG A 7 3.65 13.75 0.29
N ASP A 8 3.96 14.26 -0.89
CA ASP A 8 3.10 15.12 -1.68
C ASP A 8 2.72 14.33 -2.95
N PRO A 9 1.42 14.16 -3.27
CA PRO A 9 0.97 13.47 -4.48
C PRO A 9 1.69 13.92 -5.75
N ASP A 10 1.92 15.22 -5.93
CA ASP A 10 2.56 15.75 -7.14
C ASP A 10 4.00 15.24 -7.29
N ARG A 11 4.73 15.18 -6.16
CA ARG A 11 6.09 14.63 -6.13
C ARG A 11 6.12 13.12 -6.34
N ILE A 12 5.15 12.39 -5.79
CA ILE A 12 5.03 10.94 -6.03
C ILE A 12 4.82 10.68 -7.52
N ALA A 13 3.94 11.46 -8.16
CA ALA A 13 3.69 11.34 -9.60
C ALA A 13 4.95 11.66 -10.43
N ASP A 14 5.71 12.69 -10.05
CA ASP A 14 7.00 13.01 -10.68
C ASP A 14 8.03 11.87 -10.51
N ASP A 15 8.16 11.33 -9.30
CA ASP A 15 9.07 10.23 -9.00
C ASP A 15 8.72 8.98 -9.81
N CYS A 16 7.42 8.65 -9.93
CA CYS A 16 6.93 7.51 -10.72
C CYS A 16 7.23 7.70 -12.21
N ARG A 17 6.95 8.89 -12.77
CA ARG A 17 7.31 9.22 -14.17
C ARG A 17 8.79 9.07 -14.44
N ARG A 18 9.67 9.50 -13.52
CA ARG A 18 11.12 9.33 -13.66
C ARG A 18 11.54 7.86 -13.62
N ALA A 19 10.94 7.06 -12.72
CA ALA A 19 11.23 5.63 -12.62
C ALA A 19 10.82 4.88 -13.90
N GLU A 20 9.63 5.15 -14.42
CA GLU A 20 9.16 4.61 -15.70
C GLU A 20 10.08 5.00 -16.86
N ALA A 21 10.47 6.28 -16.95
CA ALA A 21 11.40 6.75 -17.98
C ALA A 21 12.79 6.09 -17.87
N ALA A 22 13.17 5.63 -16.67
CA ALA A 22 14.39 4.85 -16.42
C ALA A 22 14.22 3.34 -16.70
N GLY A 23 13.04 2.90 -17.17
CA GLY A 23 12.75 1.51 -17.53
C GLY A 23 12.34 0.63 -16.36
N TRP A 24 11.92 1.21 -15.23
CA TRP A 24 11.48 0.43 -14.08
C TRP A 24 10.10 -0.17 -14.33
N ALA A 25 9.88 -1.40 -13.85
CA ALA A 25 8.63 -2.12 -14.09
C ALA A 25 7.45 -1.63 -13.23
N GLY A 26 7.73 -0.86 -12.17
CA GLY A 26 6.75 -0.37 -11.22
C GLY A 26 7.40 0.18 -9.95
N VAL A 27 6.56 0.52 -8.97
CA VAL A 27 6.96 1.09 -7.68
C VAL A 27 6.35 0.32 -6.50
N ASP A 28 7.08 0.26 -5.40
CA ASP A 28 6.57 -0.18 -4.10
C ASP A 28 6.36 1.04 -3.19
N LEU A 29 5.11 1.32 -2.84
CA LEU A 29 4.70 2.56 -2.18
C LEU A 29 4.30 2.30 -0.72
N LEU A 30 5.03 2.92 0.21
CA LEU A 30 4.74 2.90 1.66
C LEU A 30 3.73 4.00 2.05
N ALA A 31 2.55 4.00 1.41
CA ALA A 31 1.57 5.09 1.49
C ALA A 31 1.08 5.38 2.92
N HIS A 32 0.84 4.34 3.72
CA HIS A 32 0.31 4.47 5.08
C HIS A 32 1.29 5.05 6.12
N ARG A 33 2.56 5.25 5.74
CA ARG A 33 3.52 6.01 6.57
C ARG A 33 3.35 7.51 6.43
N ALA A 34 2.39 7.96 5.63
CA ALA A 34 2.14 9.37 5.45
C ALA A 34 1.41 10.00 6.63
N THR A 35 1.97 11.12 7.11
CA THR A 35 1.39 11.91 8.20
C THR A 35 0.67 13.15 7.69
N ASP A 36 1.02 13.61 6.48
CA ASP A 36 0.65 14.92 5.96
C ASP A 36 -0.21 14.83 4.67
N ALA A 37 -0.53 13.61 4.23
CA ALA A 37 -1.34 13.34 3.04
C ALA A 37 -2.20 12.09 3.28
N ASP A 38 -3.35 12.03 2.62
CA ASP A 38 -4.16 10.81 2.59
C ASP A 38 -3.39 9.71 1.83
N PRO A 39 -3.19 8.52 2.41
CA PRO A 39 -2.53 7.41 1.74
C PRO A 39 -3.11 7.09 0.36
N LEU A 40 -4.44 7.18 0.19
CA LEU A 40 -5.10 6.86 -1.08
C LEU A 40 -4.79 7.90 -2.17
N ASP A 41 -4.58 9.17 -1.81
CA ASP A 41 -4.17 10.20 -2.76
C ASP A 41 -2.76 9.92 -3.30
N LEU A 42 -1.86 9.44 -2.43
CA LEU A 42 -0.51 9.02 -2.83
C LEU A 42 -0.55 7.80 -3.75
N VAL A 43 -1.44 6.85 -3.49
CA VAL A 43 -1.62 5.68 -4.37
C VAL A 43 -2.10 6.11 -5.74
N ARG A 44 -3.14 6.95 -5.82
CA ARG A 44 -3.67 7.48 -7.10
C ARG A 44 -2.61 8.23 -7.90
N ALA A 45 -1.74 8.97 -7.23
CA ALA A 45 -0.65 9.69 -7.88
C ALA A 45 0.43 8.78 -8.48
N ALA A 46 0.58 7.56 -7.95
CA ALA A 46 1.60 6.60 -8.39
C ALA A 46 1.19 5.75 -9.60
N THR A 47 -0.08 5.77 -10.04
CA THR A 47 -0.63 4.80 -11.00
C THR A 47 -0.28 5.09 -12.48
N THR A 48 0.78 5.82 -12.77
CA THR A 48 1.27 5.94 -14.17
C THR A 48 1.91 4.64 -14.67
N GLY A 49 2.23 3.70 -13.76
CA GLY A 49 2.76 2.36 -14.02
C GLY A 49 2.23 1.33 -13.02
N ARG A 50 2.87 0.15 -12.90
CA ARG A 50 2.45 -0.84 -11.90
C ARG A 50 2.77 -0.37 -10.50
N ALA A 51 1.79 -0.37 -9.61
CA ALA A 51 1.93 0.06 -8.22
C ALA A 51 1.61 -1.09 -7.26
N VAL A 52 2.61 -1.47 -6.46
CA VAL A 52 2.41 -2.29 -5.27
C VAL A 52 2.31 -1.36 -4.08
N VAL A 53 1.23 -1.45 -3.30
CA VAL A 53 1.08 -0.63 -2.09
C VAL A 53 1.46 -1.47 -0.88
N ALA A 54 2.47 -1.02 -0.18
CA ALA A 54 2.94 -1.67 1.02
C ALA A 54 2.51 -0.92 2.28
N ASP A 55 2.26 -1.73 3.31
CA ASP A 55 2.16 -1.37 4.73
C ASP A 55 0.74 -1.19 5.29
N SER A 56 0.59 -1.60 6.56
CA SER A 56 -0.53 -1.29 7.45
C SER A 56 -1.94 -1.72 7.00
N ILE A 57 -2.01 -2.76 6.18
CA ILE A 57 -3.27 -3.40 5.79
C ILE A 57 -3.70 -4.39 6.87
N THR A 58 -4.88 -4.15 7.43
CA THR A 58 -5.49 -4.91 8.53
C THR A 58 -6.89 -5.43 8.21
N ASN A 59 -7.51 -5.01 7.10
CA ASN A 59 -8.86 -5.47 6.76
C ASN A 59 -9.16 -5.43 5.25
N THR A 60 -10.28 -6.03 4.87
CA THR A 60 -10.74 -6.12 3.48
C THR A 60 -11.16 -4.78 2.89
N ASP A 61 -11.66 -3.84 3.69
CA ASP A 61 -12.12 -2.53 3.20
C ASP A 61 -10.94 -1.70 2.72
N GLN A 62 -9.81 -1.74 3.42
CA GLN A 62 -8.56 -1.12 2.97
C GLN A 62 -8.09 -1.71 1.65
N ILE A 63 -8.18 -3.04 1.48
CA ILE A 63 -7.80 -3.71 0.23
C ILE A 63 -8.68 -3.23 -0.93
N GLN A 64 -10.00 -3.13 -0.72
CA GLN A 64 -10.92 -2.61 -1.73
C GLN A 64 -10.67 -1.14 -2.05
N ALA A 65 -10.34 -0.32 -1.05
CA ALA A 65 -9.98 1.08 -1.24
C ALA A 65 -8.70 1.23 -2.07
N LEU A 66 -7.67 0.42 -1.81
CA LEU A 66 -6.43 0.39 -2.59
C LEU A 66 -6.67 -0.05 -4.04
N ALA A 67 -7.44 -1.12 -4.25
CA ALA A 67 -7.81 -1.56 -5.59
C ALA A 67 -8.57 -0.45 -6.36
N SER A 68 -9.50 0.24 -5.68
CA SER A 68 -10.25 1.37 -6.23
C SER A 68 -9.39 2.63 -6.47
N ALA A 69 -8.25 2.72 -5.78
CA ALA A 69 -7.25 3.77 -5.99
C ALA A 69 -6.26 3.44 -7.13
N GLY A 70 -6.30 2.21 -7.66
CA GLY A 70 -5.49 1.76 -8.80
C GLY A 70 -4.23 0.98 -8.44
N ALA A 71 -4.13 0.45 -7.21
CA ALA A 71 -3.06 -0.47 -6.85
C ALA A 71 -3.20 -1.82 -7.56
N ASP A 72 -2.12 -2.36 -8.11
CA ASP A 72 -2.08 -3.70 -8.72
C ASP A 72 -1.95 -4.81 -7.69
N ALA A 73 -1.27 -4.54 -6.58
CA ALA A 73 -1.05 -5.47 -5.49
C ALA A 73 -0.87 -4.75 -4.16
N PHE A 74 -0.97 -5.51 -3.07
CA PHE A 74 -0.72 -5.04 -1.72
C PHE A 74 0.14 -6.05 -0.94
N THR A 75 0.74 -5.60 0.16
CA THR A 75 1.45 -6.48 1.10
C THR A 75 0.80 -6.46 2.48
N ILE A 76 0.70 -7.64 3.10
CA ILE A 76 0.29 -7.79 4.50
C ILE A 76 1.51 -8.25 5.29
N GLY A 77 1.96 -7.42 6.23
CA GLY A 77 3.10 -7.68 7.10
C GLY A 77 2.66 -8.14 8.50
N SER A 78 2.98 -7.34 9.51
CA SER A 78 2.73 -7.64 10.94
C SER A 78 1.29 -8.09 11.25
N ALA A 79 0.31 -7.51 10.55
CA ALA A 79 -1.11 -7.83 10.73
C ALA A 79 -1.45 -9.32 10.51
N ALA A 80 -0.67 -10.02 9.66
CA ALA A 80 -0.82 -11.46 9.45
C ALA A 80 -0.42 -12.30 10.68
N PHE A 81 0.37 -11.73 11.59
CA PHE A 81 1.00 -12.43 12.72
C PHE A 81 0.49 -11.97 14.08
N ASP A 82 0.11 -10.70 14.23
CA ASP A 82 -0.17 -10.08 15.53
C ASP A 82 -1.65 -10.11 15.95
N GLY A 83 -2.53 -10.64 15.10
CA GLY A 83 -3.97 -10.72 15.38
C GLY A 83 -4.79 -9.52 14.90
N SER A 84 -4.18 -8.56 14.21
CA SER A 84 -4.87 -7.34 13.74
C SER A 84 -5.90 -7.61 12.64
N MET A 85 -5.71 -8.66 11.82
CA MET A 85 -6.66 -8.99 10.75
C MET A 85 -7.93 -9.64 11.30
N GLN A 86 -7.74 -10.64 12.17
CA GLN A 86 -8.82 -11.33 12.86
C GLN A 86 -8.43 -11.58 14.32
N PRO A 87 -8.99 -10.80 15.26
CA PRO A 87 -8.78 -11.05 16.67
C PRO A 87 -9.15 -12.48 17.04
N HIS A 88 -8.29 -13.16 17.80
CA HIS A 88 -8.47 -14.55 18.26
C HIS A 88 -8.38 -15.63 17.15
N ALA A 89 -8.03 -15.27 15.91
CA ALA A 89 -7.76 -16.27 14.89
C ALA A 89 -6.39 -16.91 15.17
N GLY A 90 -6.40 -18.10 15.78
CA GLY A 90 -5.22 -18.75 16.35
C GLY A 90 -4.18 -19.26 15.35
N THR A 91 -4.40 -19.13 14.04
CA THR A 91 -3.46 -19.57 13.00
C THR A 91 -3.29 -18.51 11.91
N LEU A 92 -2.13 -18.49 11.26
CA LEU A 92 -1.86 -17.63 10.09
C LEU A 92 -2.91 -17.82 8.98
N ARG A 93 -3.33 -19.08 8.75
CA ARG A 93 -4.40 -19.38 7.79
C ARG A 93 -5.69 -18.68 8.17
N SER A 94 -6.08 -18.76 9.43
CA SER A 94 -7.30 -18.10 9.92
C SER A 94 -7.18 -16.57 9.85
N GLN A 95 -6.01 -15.98 10.14
CA GLN A 95 -5.77 -14.54 9.97
C GLN A 95 -6.00 -14.08 8.52
N LEU A 96 -5.50 -14.85 7.54
CA LEU A 96 -5.56 -14.48 6.13
C LEU A 96 -6.86 -14.89 5.42
N ALA A 97 -7.66 -15.80 5.99
CA ALA A 97 -8.87 -16.33 5.36
C ALA A 97 -9.80 -15.29 4.71
N PRO A 98 -10.08 -14.13 5.34
CA PRO A 98 -10.97 -13.11 4.75
C PRO A 98 -10.39 -12.46 3.49
N VAL A 99 -9.07 -12.46 3.36
CA VAL A 99 -8.35 -11.81 2.25
C VAL A 99 -8.10 -12.78 1.10
N VAL A 100 -7.83 -14.05 1.40
CA VAL A 100 -7.51 -15.07 0.39
C VAL A 100 -8.71 -15.95 0.00
N GLY A 101 -9.89 -15.73 0.59
CA GLY A 101 -11.11 -16.46 0.27
C GLY A 101 -11.09 -17.94 0.69
N LEU A 102 -10.51 -18.23 1.85
CA LEU A 102 -10.33 -19.59 2.40
C LEU A 102 -11.38 -19.98 3.45
#